data_AF-A0A977PUU9-F1
#
_entry.id   AF-A0A977PUU9-F1
#
_cell.length_a   1.000
_cell.length_b   1.000
_cell.length_c   1.000
_cell.angle_alpha   90.00
_cell.angle_beta   90.00
_cell.angle_gamma   90.00
#
_symmetry.space_group_name_H-M   'P 1'
#
loop_
_entity.id
_entity.type
_entity.pdbx_description
1 polymer ?
#
loop_
_entity_poly.entity_id
_entity_poly.type
_entity_poly.pdbx_seq_one_letter_code
_entity_poly.pdbx_strand_id
1 'polypeptide(L)' 'MESEQKKALDLKQLTKATEKATAQAEKQLSQLQRQEFACREDALTALSRWEKSLELHHLEDLSVVEKCHYGH' A
#
# COMPACT_ATOMS: atom_id res chain seq x y z
N MET A 1 -10.04 24.54 26.89
CA MET A 1 -9.10 25.20 25.96
C MET A 1 -7.83 24.37 25.69
N GLU A 2 -7.09 23.88 26.70
CA GLU A 2 -5.88 23.06 26.43
C GLU A 2 -6.18 21.68 25.79
N SER A 3 -7.27 21.02 26.20
CA SER A 3 -7.65 19.70 25.68
C SER A 3 -8.04 19.71 24.20
N GLU A 4 -8.57 20.83 23.71
CA GLU A 4 -9.06 20.98 22.33
C GLU A 4 -7.90 21.21 21.35
N GLN A 5 -6.91 22.01 21.76
CA GLN A 5 -5.67 22.19 20.97
C GLN A 5 -4.85 20.91 20.91
N LYS A 6 -4.75 20.16 22.01
CA LYS A 6 -4.07 18.85 22.02
C LYS A 6 -4.74 17.86 21.07
N LYS A 7 -6.07 17.78 21.08
CA LYS A 7 -6.83 16.94 20.15
C LYS A 7 -6.63 17.36 18.68
N ALA A 8 -6.64 18.67 18.39
CA ALA A 8 -6.44 19.16 17.03
C ALA A 8 -5.02 18.89 16.51
N LEU A 9 -4.00 18.98 17.37
CA LEU A 9 -2.62 18.65 17.03
C LEU A 9 -2.43 17.14 16.83
N ASP A 10 -3.05 16.34 17.69
CA ASP A 10 -3.06 14.87 17.59
C ASP A 10 -3.71 14.40 16.29
N LEU A 11 -4.90 14.94 15.96
CA LEU A 11 -5.59 14.71 14.69
C LEU A 11 -4.71 15.08 13.50
N LYS A 12 -4.07 16.25 13.51
CA LYS A 12 -3.17 16.65 12.41
C LYS A 12 -1.96 15.73 12.27
N GLN A 13 -1.43 15.21 13.37
CA GLN A 13 -0.33 14.25 13.34
C GLN A 13 -0.78 12.89 12.81
N LEU A 14 -1.95 12.41 13.23
CA LEU A 14 -2.58 11.20 12.70
C LEU A 14 -2.83 11.32 11.20
N THR A 15 -3.44 12.42 10.76
CA THR A 15 -3.66 12.67 9.32
C THR A 15 -2.35 12.64 8.55
N LYS A 16 -1.32 13.35 9.01
CA LYS A 16 0.00 13.33 8.36
C LYS A 16 0.64 11.94 8.36
N ALA A 17 0.47 11.16 9.42
CA ALA A 17 0.99 9.80 9.51
C ALA A 17 0.27 8.89 8.50
N THR A 18 -1.06 8.97 8.43
CA THR A 18 -1.87 8.25 7.44
C THR A 18 -1.50 8.66 6.01
N GLU A 19 -1.39 9.96 5.71
CA GLU A 19 -0.98 10.46 4.39
C GLU A 19 0.41 9.95 3.98
N LYS A 20 1.38 9.96 4.90
CA LYS A 20 2.71 9.42 4.64
C LYS A 20 2.68 7.92 4.39
N ALA A 21 1.94 7.17 5.21
CA ALA A 21 1.77 5.74 5.05
C ALA A 21 1.06 5.41 3.72
N THR A 22 0.05 6.18 3.32
CA THR A 22 -0.60 6.07 2.01
C THR A 22 0.39 6.33 0.87
N ALA A 23 1.13 7.44 0.92
CA ALA A 23 2.09 7.79 -0.14
C ALA A 23 3.24 6.75 -0.26
N GLN A 24 3.67 6.18 0.86
CA GLN A 24 4.62 5.07 0.87
C GLN A 24 4.00 3.81 0.28
N ALA A 25 2.77 3.48 0.67
CA ALA A 25 2.04 2.34 0.17
C ALA A 25 1.85 2.42 -1.35
N GLU A 26 1.40 3.57 -1.87
CA GLU A 26 1.25 3.79 -3.31
C GLU A 26 2.57 3.64 -4.06
N LYS A 27 3.68 4.17 -3.52
CA LYS A 27 5.00 3.97 -4.11
C LYS A 27 5.39 2.49 -4.18
N GLN A 28 5.20 1.76 -3.09
CA GLN A 28 5.52 0.33 -3.03
C GLN A 28 4.62 -0.50 -3.94
N LEU A 29 3.32 -0.18 -4.00
CA LEU A 29 2.38 -0.78 -4.95
C LEU A 29 2.84 -0.55 -6.39
N SER A 30 3.22 0.69 -6.73
CA SER A 30 3.69 1.03 -8.07
C SER A 30 5.02 0.32 -8.41
N GLN A 31 5.89 0.08 -7.43
CA GLN A 31 7.08 -0.73 -7.60
C GLN A 31 6.75 -2.21 -7.82
N LEU A 32 5.86 -2.79 -7.00
CA LEU A 32 5.39 -4.17 -7.14
C LEU A 32 4.73 -4.38 -8.52
N GLN A 33 3.88 -3.44 -8.97
CA GLN A 33 3.27 -3.51 -10.30
C GLN A 33 4.27 -3.47 -11.46
N ARG A 34 5.41 -2.80 -11.27
CA ARG A 34 6.48 -2.71 -12.28
C ARG A 34 7.46 -3.88 -12.20
N GLN A 35 7.42 -4.65 -11.12
CA GLN A 35 8.33 -5.76 -10.92
C GLN A 35 7.87 -6.93 -11.80
N GLU A 36 8.80 -7.44 -12.61
CA GLU A 36 8.57 -8.69 -13.35
C GLU A 36 8.67 -9.85 -12.37
N PHE A 37 7.55 -10.53 -12.15
CA PHE A 37 7.51 -11.75 -11.38
C PHE A 37 7.57 -12.95 -12.31
N ALA A 38 8.33 -13.97 -11.92
CA ALA A 38 8.46 -15.21 -12.70
C ALA A 38 7.13 -15.98 -12.80
N CYS A 39 6.22 -15.81 -11.83
CA CYS A 39 4.92 -16.46 -11.80
C CYS A 39 3.91 -15.61 -11.01
N ARG A 40 2.61 -15.82 -11.28
CA ARG A 40 1.49 -15.20 -10.56
C ARG A 40 1.55 -15.43 -9.04
N GLU A 41 1.96 -16.62 -8.62
CA GLU A 41 2.10 -16.96 -7.19
C GLU A 41 3.17 -16.14 -6.49
N ASP A 42 4.26 -15.81 -7.20
CA ASP A 42 5.34 -14.98 -6.66
C ASP A 42 4.86 -13.54 -6.46
N ALA A 43 4.11 -13.02 -7.45
CA ALA A 43 3.44 -11.72 -7.36
C ALA A 43 2.46 -11.68 -6.18
N LEU A 44 1.58 -12.67 -6.03
CA LEU A 44 0.64 -12.76 -4.91
C LEU A 44 1.36 -12.86 -3.56
N THR A 45 2.46 -13.62 -3.49
CA THR A 45 3.24 -13.77 -2.26
C THR A 45 3.91 -12.45 -1.87
N ALA A 46 4.51 -11.75 -2.83
CA ALA A 46 5.10 -10.43 -2.61
C ALA A 46 4.04 -9.42 -2.14
N LEU A 47 2.86 -9.46 -2.75
CA LEU A 47 1.75 -8.57 -2.43
C LEU A 47 1.17 -8.87 -1.04
N SER A 48 0.99 -10.15 -0.67
CA SER A 48 0.56 -10.56 0.67
C SER A 48 1.58 -10.21 1.76
N ARG A 49 2.88 -10.36 1.47
CA ARG A 49 3.94 -9.91 2.41
C ARG A 49 3.93 -8.40 2.59
N TRP A 50 3.70 -7.67 1.52
CA TRP A 50 3.61 -6.22 1.57
C TRP A 50 2.37 -5.75 2.33
N GLU A 51 1.21 -6.39 2.13
CA GLU A 51 0.00 -6.16 2.92
C GLU A 51 0.26 -6.29 4.42
N LYS A 52 0.97 -7.34 4.85
CA LYS A 52 1.32 -7.53 6.27
C LYS A 52 2.24 -6.45 6.83
N SER A 53 2.95 -5.72 5.98
CA SER A 53 3.79 -4.60 6.38
C SER A 53 3.00 -3.29 6.51
N LEU A 54 1.76 -3.24 6.04
CA LEU A 54 0.85 -2.10 6.17
C LEU A 54 0.09 -2.22 7.51
N GLU A 55 0.63 -1.63 8.57
CA GLU A 55 -0.02 -1.62 9.89
C GLU A 55 -1.31 -0.77 9.94
N LEU A 56 -1.41 0.23 9.06
CA LEU A 56 -2.51 1.22 9.05
C LEU A 56 -3.43 1.09 7.83
N HIS A 57 -3.14 0.18 6.92
CA HIS A 57 -3.84 0.05 5.64
C HIS A 57 -4.09 -1.42 5.33
N HIS A 58 -5.28 -1.73 4.84
CA HIS A 58 -5.63 -3.06 4.33
C HIS A 58 -5.82 -2.95 2.82
N LEU A 59 -5.33 -3.95 2.08
CA LEU A 59 -5.55 -4.01 0.64
C LEU A 59 -6.81 -4.82 0.39
N GLU A 60 -7.76 -4.21 -0.30
CA GLU A 60 -8.97 -4.89 -0.75
C GLU A 60 -8.95 -4.97 -2.28
N ASP A 61 -9.56 -6.01 -2.85
CA ASP A 61 -9.67 -6.23 -4.30
C ASP A 61 -8.32 -6.43 -5.02
N LEU A 62 -7.49 -7.34 -4.49
CA LEU A 62 -6.20 -7.69 -5.07
C LEU A 62 -6.35 -8.50 -6.37
N SER A 63 -6.20 -7.83 -7.51
CA SER A 63 -6.21 -8.47 -8.83
C SER A 63 -4.81 -8.51 -9.45
N VAL A 64 -4.30 -9.72 -9.69
CA VAL A 64 -3.05 -9.91 -10.44
C VAL A 64 -3.40 -10.00 -11.92
N VAL A 65 -3.09 -8.93 -12.64
CA VAL A 65 -3.26 -8.86 -14.10
C VAL A 65 -2.03 -9.49 -14.73
N GLU A 66 -2.15 -10.73 -15.19
CA GLU A 66 -1.13 -11.36 -16.01
C GLU A 66 -1.08 -10.63 -17.35
N LYS A 67 0.00 -9.86 -17.59
CA LYS A 67 0.28 -9.38 -18.94
C LYS A 67 0.80 -10.56 -19.75
N CYS A 68 -0.11 -11.36 -20.32
CA CYS A 68 0.22 -12.32 -21.36
C CYS A 68 0.96 -11.58 -22.47
N HIS A 69 2.28 -11.65 -22.48
CA HIS A 69 3.10 -11.11 -23.55
C HIS A 69 3.25 -12.16 -24.66
N TYR A 70 2.13 -12.73 -25.13
CA TYR A 70 2.08 -13.51 -26.36
C TYR A 70 0.72 -13.33 -27.01
N GLY A 71 0.70 -12.64 -28.14
CA GLY A 71 -0.52 -12.42 -28.92
C GLY A 71 -0.37 -11.48 -30.11
N HIS A 72 0.74 -11.55 -30.86
CA HIS A 72 0.80 -11.62 -32.34
C HIS A 72 2.26 -11.75 -32.78
#